data_AF-A0A1J4JUQ3-F1
#
_entry.id   AF-A0A1J4JUQ3-F1
#
_cell.length_a   1.000
_cell.length_b   1.000
_cell.length_c   1.000
_cell.angle_alpha   90.00
_cell.angle_beta   90.00
_cell.angle_gamma   90.00
#
_symmetry.space_group_name_H-M   'P 1'
#
loop_
_entity.id
_entity.type
_entity.pdbx_description
1 polymer ?
#
loop_
_entity_poly.entity_id
_entity_poly.type
_entity_poly.pdbx_seq_one_letter_code
_entity_poly.pdbx_strand_id
1 'polypeptide(L)'
;MALTLSAERLRITLPQEYDLSHYREKLLRERKERTNQLRRINFDTKHYLKNKLSLFSSNDQLFGGDLTTENVIQALNGRSHQDLLTFNSLGKLNRNGLYLISNDENVISSFLDCFSNIDEFPKDDAILLLNFISFIFPYANNETHERLSDEMIISFMSLLEDSYLNMSILVLIEVMARHSTYARDSMNSFGIQSQIIEMIKSLSSNNYEQQNVNSFDLLNLCCSTIISIFGNTGEIDDWSLQSNIDTFLEFLNNPNKIVKITGLDCLTDFTNQKPATSVILNNKGICSILLDFLDDQQLVQSTLQLIGNVCSAQPSASTSFLQNGTVSKLLNLIHYEQYVSEVFWIFSNMLETIPQIFASYINDEFLSFALKQVNSESGSRIDIKKEAAFFLCTCVMVFTPSQTKTFINDDFMMLIDEMLSSGKRDIVIRCIDTLYRLLSIFRNDEAFLLKILMMVEENEIPKELENLMFEKDKIIAERSAALHQMLQCLLSKDE
;
A
#
# COMPACT_ATOMS: atom_id res chain seq x y z
N MET A 1 45.12 6.98 -20.80
CA MET A 1 45.31 8.39 -20.43
C MET A 1 44.96 8.48 -18.95
N ALA A 2 45.95 8.55 -18.07
CA ALA A 2 45.73 8.38 -16.63
C ALA A 2 45.17 9.65 -16.01
N LEU A 3 43.99 9.56 -15.37
CA LEU A 3 43.43 10.60 -14.52
C LEU A 3 44.24 10.59 -13.21
N THR A 4 45.08 11.60 -13.01
CA THR A 4 45.69 11.87 -11.70
C THR A 4 44.80 12.84 -10.94
N LEU A 5 44.20 12.38 -9.83
CA LEU A 5 43.42 13.23 -8.93
C LEU A 5 44.40 14.05 -8.07
N SER A 6 44.41 15.38 -8.21
CA SER A 6 45.23 16.20 -7.33
C SER A 6 44.64 16.23 -5.91
N ALA A 7 45.50 16.06 -4.88
CA ALA A 7 45.11 15.98 -3.48
C ALA A 7 44.34 17.22 -2.96
N GLU A 8 44.42 18.34 -3.68
CA GLU A 8 43.72 19.59 -3.38
C GLU A 8 42.23 19.52 -3.72
N ARG A 9 41.83 18.72 -4.73
CA ARG A 9 40.43 18.50 -5.14
C ARG A 9 39.66 17.60 -4.18
N LEU A 10 40.35 16.82 -3.34
CA LEU A 10 39.75 15.99 -2.30
C LEU A 10 39.30 16.81 -1.07
N ARG A 11 39.59 18.12 -1.04
CA ARG A 11 39.21 19.05 0.06
C ARG A 11 37.93 19.85 -0.23
N ILE A 12 37.01 19.31 -1.03
CA ILE A 12 35.68 19.93 -1.17
C ILE A 12 34.95 19.81 0.18
N THR A 13 34.86 20.93 0.91
CA THR A 13 34.01 21.04 2.09
C THR A 13 32.56 21.09 1.64
N LEU A 14 31.81 20.07 2.04
CA LEU A 14 30.39 19.94 1.76
C LEU A 14 29.62 21.08 2.46
N PRO A 15 28.54 21.62 1.85
CA PRO A 15 27.69 22.56 2.55
C PRO A 15 27.10 21.88 3.78
N GLN A 16 27.08 22.58 4.94
CA GLN A 16 26.65 22.01 6.23
C GLN A 16 25.25 21.38 6.20
N GLU A 17 24.38 21.83 5.29
CA GLU A 17 23.02 21.30 5.11
C GLU A 17 22.95 19.89 4.50
N TYR A 18 24.07 19.39 3.94
CA TYR A 18 24.21 18.05 3.34
C TYR A 18 25.14 17.15 4.14
N ASP A 19 25.38 17.47 5.41
CA ASP A 19 26.10 16.59 6.30
C ASP A 19 25.27 15.33 6.61
N LEU A 20 25.70 14.21 6.04
CA LEU A 20 25.11 12.90 6.27
C LEU A 20 25.51 12.29 7.63
N SER A 21 26.29 12.99 8.46
CA SER A 21 26.64 12.54 9.81
C SER A 21 25.41 12.26 10.68
N HIS A 22 24.34 13.03 10.49
CA HIS A 22 23.03 12.87 11.15
C HIS A 22 21.98 12.20 10.25
N TYR A 23 22.39 11.55 9.15
CA TYR A 23 21.47 10.95 8.17
C TYR A 23 20.47 9.99 8.82
N ARG A 24 20.92 9.23 9.81
CA ARG A 24 20.06 8.28 10.54
C ARG A 24 18.89 8.97 11.26
N GLU A 25 19.15 10.11 11.90
CA GLU A 25 18.10 10.88 12.61
C GLU A 25 17.14 11.54 11.62
N LYS A 26 17.67 12.06 10.50
CA LYS A 26 16.89 12.62 9.41
C LYS A 26 15.97 11.57 8.78
N LEU A 27 16.51 10.40 8.48
CA LEU A 27 15.77 9.26 7.93
C LEU A 27 14.71 8.73 8.90
N LEU A 28 15.01 8.65 10.20
CA LEU A 28 14.02 8.31 11.23
C LEU A 28 12.89 9.35 11.33
N ARG A 29 13.20 10.64 11.15
CA ARG A 29 12.18 11.71 11.10
C ARG A 29 11.34 11.61 9.84
N GLU A 30 11.97 11.46 8.67
CA GLU A 30 11.29 11.26 7.40
C GLU A 30 10.43 9.97 7.41
N ARG A 31 10.84 8.91 8.13
CA ARG A 31 10.03 7.71 8.36
C ARG A 31 8.81 7.98 9.25
N LYS A 32 8.95 8.78 10.30
CA LYS A 32 7.81 9.19 11.15
C LYS A 32 6.79 10.03 10.39
N GLU A 33 7.26 10.82 9.42
CA GLU A 33 6.43 11.64 8.54
C GLU A 33 5.82 10.85 7.37
N ARG A 34 6.34 9.66 7.06
CA ARG A 34 5.85 8.78 5.99
C ARG A 34 4.97 7.68 6.57
N THR A 35 3.67 7.75 6.35
CA THR A 35 2.77 6.59 6.46
C THR A 35 3.24 5.50 5.48
N ASN A 36 3.28 4.24 5.91
CA ASN A 36 3.85 3.06 5.21
C ASN A 36 3.17 2.72 3.85
N GLN A 37 2.31 3.56 3.29
CA GLN A 37 1.45 3.25 2.15
C GLN A 37 1.92 3.80 0.79
N LEU A 38 2.93 4.66 0.73
CA LEU A 38 3.16 5.48 -0.48
C LEU A 38 3.79 4.79 -1.70
N ARG A 39 4.13 3.51 -1.64
CA ARG A 39 4.80 2.86 -2.79
C ARG A 39 3.90 2.06 -3.72
N ARG A 40 2.65 1.71 -3.34
CA ARG A 40 1.93 0.62 -4.02
C ARG A 40 0.43 0.77 -4.28
N ILE A 41 -0.18 1.93 -4.07
CA ILE A 41 -1.64 2.04 -4.27
C ILE A 41 -1.95 2.55 -5.68
N ASN A 42 -2.52 1.68 -6.52
CA ASN A 42 -3.34 2.02 -7.69
C ASN A 42 -4.63 1.19 -7.58
N PHE A 43 -5.78 1.83 -7.41
CA PHE A 43 -7.08 1.15 -7.43
C PHE A 43 -7.88 1.57 -8.67
N ASP A 44 -8.37 0.59 -9.43
CA ASP A 44 -9.38 0.78 -10.48
C ASP A 44 -10.77 0.41 -9.95
N THR A 45 -11.55 1.42 -9.58
CA THR A 45 -12.88 1.29 -8.94
C THR A 45 -13.94 0.65 -9.85
N LYS A 46 -13.80 0.76 -11.19
CA LYS A 46 -14.88 0.35 -12.12
C LYS A 46 -14.98 -1.17 -12.28
N HIS A 47 -13.85 -1.86 -12.38
CA HIS A 47 -13.82 -3.32 -12.50
C HIS A 47 -14.28 -4.01 -11.22
N TYR A 48 -13.99 -3.40 -10.07
CA TYR A 48 -14.35 -3.92 -8.76
C TYR A 48 -15.87 -4.06 -8.55
N LEU A 49 -16.62 -2.99 -8.82
CA LEU A 49 -18.07 -2.96 -8.57
C LEU A 49 -18.85 -3.85 -9.52
N LYS A 50 -18.41 -3.95 -10.79
CA LYS A 50 -19.06 -4.79 -11.80
C LYS A 50 -18.99 -6.28 -11.46
N ASN A 51 -17.94 -6.73 -10.79
CA ASN A 51 -17.78 -8.13 -10.40
C ASN A 51 -18.54 -8.48 -9.11
N LYS A 52 -18.74 -7.53 -8.20
CA LYS A 52 -19.45 -7.77 -6.92
C LYS A 52 -20.97 -7.59 -7.02
N LEU A 53 -21.44 -6.67 -7.86
CA LEU A 53 -22.86 -6.44 -8.07
C LEU A 53 -23.36 -7.39 -9.16
N SER A 54 -23.99 -8.50 -8.76
CA SER A 54 -24.60 -9.50 -9.66
C SER A 54 -25.71 -8.96 -10.58
N LEU A 55 -26.04 -7.67 -10.47
CA LEU A 55 -27.09 -6.99 -11.22
C LEU A 55 -26.83 -6.88 -12.73
N PHE A 56 -25.57 -6.85 -13.17
CA PHE A 56 -25.25 -6.63 -14.58
C PHE A 56 -25.20 -7.95 -15.35
N SER A 57 -26.32 -8.67 -15.37
CA SER A 57 -26.47 -9.82 -16.28
C SER A 57 -26.41 -9.34 -17.74
N SER A 58 -25.70 -10.09 -18.59
CA SER A 58 -25.34 -9.78 -19.98
C SER A 58 -26.50 -9.68 -20.97
N ASN A 59 -27.75 -9.56 -20.50
CA ASN A 59 -28.92 -9.40 -21.36
C ASN A 59 -29.02 -7.96 -21.87
N ASP A 60 -28.08 -7.61 -22.75
CA ASP A 60 -27.84 -6.28 -23.30
C ASP A 60 -28.97 -5.72 -24.21
N GLN A 61 -30.06 -6.47 -24.43
CA GLN A 61 -30.97 -6.22 -25.55
C GLN A 61 -32.26 -5.42 -25.25
N LEU A 62 -32.55 -5.02 -24.01
CA LEU A 62 -33.90 -4.50 -23.69
C LEU A 62 -34.04 -2.99 -23.42
N PHE A 63 -32.96 -2.23 -23.22
CA PHE A 63 -33.07 -0.79 -22.97
C PHE A 63 -32.03 0.00 -23.79
N GLY A 64 -32.50 0.64 -24.87
CA GLY A 64 -31.72 1.46 -25.81
C GLY A 64 -31.81 2.97 -25.58
N GLY A 65 -32.22 3.41 -24.39
CA GLY A 65 -32.23 4.83 -24.00
C GLY A 65 -31.04 5.18 -23.12
N ASP A 66 -30.44 6.35 -23.33
CA ASP A 66 -29.45 6.91 -22.40
C ASP A 66 -30.16 7.24 -21.07
N LEU A 67 -29.69 6.65 -19.96
CA LEU A 67 -30.25 6.89 -18.63
C LEU A 67 -29.93 8.32 -18.17
N THR A 68 -30.94 9.20 -18.06
CA THR A 68 -30.78 10.57 -17.57
C THR A 68 -31.15 10.70 -16.09
N THR A 69 -30.80 11.85 -15.48
CA THR A 69 -31.23 12.23 -14.12
C THR A 69 -32.74 12.18 -13.96
N GLU A 70 -33.51 12.67 -14.95
CA GLU A 70 -34.98 12.66 -14.91
C GLU A 70 -35.54 11.25 -14.94
N ASN A 71 -34.94 10.34 -15.71
CA ASN A 71 -35.37 8.94 -15.73
C ASN A 71 -35.12 8.26 -14.39
N VAL A 72 -33.99 8.54 -13.74
CA VAL A 72 -33.68 8.02 -12.39
C VAL A 72 -34.68 8.56 -11.37
N ILE A 73 -34.99 9.86 -11.39
CA ILE A 73 -35.97 10.48 -10.49
C ILE A 73 -37.36 9.88 -10.70
N GLN A 74 -37.80 9.73 -11.97
CA GLN A 74 -39.07 9.09 -12.30
C GLN A 74 -39.12 7.65 -11.79
N ALA A 75 -38.01 6.91 -11.93
CA ALA A 75 -37.96 5.53 -11.49
C ALA A 75 -38.08 5.39 -9.96
N LEU A 76 -37.35 6.24 -9.21
CA LEU A 76 -37.42 6.31 -7.75
C LEU A 76 -38.84 6.68 -7.27
N ASN A 77 -39.45 7.69 -7.90
CA ASN A 77 -40.80 8.15 -7.53
C ASN A 77 -41.90 7.16 -7.92
N GLY A 78 -41.70 6.39 -9.00
CA GLY A 78 -42.65 5.37 -9.45
C GLY A 78 -42.75 4.18 -8.50
N ARG A 79 -41.64 3.88 -7.78
CA ARG A 79 -41.51 2.78 -6.80
C ARG A 79 -41.96 1.40 -7.33
N SER A 80 -42.06 1.21 -8.65
CA SER A 80 -42.43 -0.07 -9.24
C SER A 80 -41.18 -0.88 -9.59
N HIS A 81 -41.27 -2.21 -9.51
CA HIS A 81 -40.17 -3.10 -9.90
C HIS A 81 -39.63 -2.78 -11.31
N GLN A 82 -40.52 -2.52 -12.27
CA GLN A 82 -40.15 -2.24 -13.66
C GLN A 82 -39.39 -0.91 -13.80
N ASP A 83 -39.73 0.06 -12.97
CA ASP A 83 -39.03 1.35 -12.91
C ASP A 83 -37.64 1.17 -12.30
N LEU A 84 -37.51 0.45 -11.20
CA LEU A 84 -36.23 0.21 -10.53
C LEU A 84 -35.26 -0.64 -11.37
N LEU A 85 -35.77 -1.54 -12.21
CA LEU A 85 -34.96 -2.30 -13.16
C LEU A 85 -34.19 -1.41 -14.17
N THR A 86 -34.59 -0.15 -14.35
CA THR A 86 -33.85 0.80 -15.20
C THR A 86 -32.44 1.07 -14.69
N PHE A 87 -32.18 0.89 -13.38
CA PHE A 87 -30.86 1.07 -12.76
C PHE A 87 -29.80 0.10 -13.29
N ASN A 88 -30.20 -1.04 -13.87
CA ASN A 88 -29.26 -1.94 -14.53
C ASN A 88 -28.53 -1.28 -15.72
N SER A 89 -29.05 -0.16 -16.23
CA SER A 89 -28.41 0.62 -17.29
C SER A 89 -27.26 1.51 -16.79
N LEU A 90 -27.09 1.69 -15.48
CA LEU A 90 -26.00 2.52 -14.90
C LEU A 90 -24.61 2.05 -15.34
N GLY A 91 -24.42 0.74 -15.51
CA GLY A 91 -23.16 0.16 -15.98
C GLY A 91 -22.72 0.62 -17.38
N LYS A 92 -23.66 1.17 -18.17
CA LYS A 92 -23.42 1.69 -19.52
C LYS A 92 -23.01 3.17 -19.53
N LEU A 93 -23.23 3.89 -18.44
CA LEU A 93 -22.90 5.31 -18.37
C LEU A 93 -21.39 5.55 -18.29
N ASN A 94 -20.97 6.68 -18.85
CA ASN A 94 -19.62 7.18 -18.67
C ASN A 94 -19.47 7.86 -17.28
N ARG A 95 -18.24 8.17 -16.90
CA ARG A 95 -17.95 8.79 -15.59
C ARG A 95 -18.68 10.11 -15.36
N ASN A 96 -18.88 10.92 -16.42
CA ASN A 96 -19.57 12.21 -16.30
C ASN A 96 -21.06 12.01 -16.03
N GLY A 97 -21.71 11.05 -16.69
CA GLY A 97 -23.11 10.71 -16.43
C GLY A 97 -23.32 10.22 -14.99
N LEU A 98 -22.43 9.35 -14.50
CA LEU A 98 -22.47 8.88 -13.12
C LEU A 98 -22.24 10.00 -12.12
N TYR A 99 -21.27 10.88 -12.40
CA TYR A 99 -21.03 12.07 -11.58
C TYR A 99 -22.27 12.97 -11.51
N LEU A 100 -22.92 13.26 -12.63
CA LEU A 100 -24.14 14.08 -12.67
C LEU A 100 -25.27 13.45 -11.83
N ILE A 101 -25.55 12.17 -12.01
CA ILE A 101 -26.60 11.46 -11.26
C ILE A 101 -26.28 11.44 -9.75
N SER A 102 -25.02 11.13 -9.40
CA SER A 102 -24.58 11.00 -8.01
C SER A 102 -24.56 12.31 -7.22
N ASN A 103 -24.68 13.46 -7.88
CA ASN A 103 -24.64 14.77 -7.25
C ASN A 103 -25.91 15.60 -7.52
N ASP A 104 -26.93 15.01 -8.14
CA ASP A 104 -28.21 15.68 -8.37
C ASP A 104 -29.07 15.63 -7.10
N GLU A 105 -29.44 16.80 -6.58
CA GLU A 105 -30.17 16.92 -5.31
C GLU A 105 -31.54 16.21 -5.33
N ASN A 106 -32.21 16.19 -6.49
CA ASN A 106 -33.52 15.55 -6.61
C ASN A 106 -33.38 14.03 -6.66
N VAL A 107 -32.35 13.51 -7.34
CA VAL A 107 -32.01 12.08 -7.31
C VAL A 107 -31.75 11.63 -5.88
N ILE A 108 -30.88 12.34 -5.15
CA ILE A 108 -30.51 11.98 -3.77
C ILE A 108 -31.71 12.07 -2.84
N SER A 109 -32.52 13.13 -2.94
CA SER A 109 -33.73 13.28 -2.12
C SER A 109 -34.78 12.19 -2.40
N SER A 110 -34.99 11.85 -3.68
CA SER A 110 -35.94 10.79 -4.07
C SER A 110 -35.44 9.41 -3.60
N PHE A 111 -34.13 9.18 -3.64
CA PHE A 111 -33.52 7.95 -3.15
C PHE A 111 -33.68 7.83 -1.63
N LEU A 112 -33.39 8.90 -0.87
CA LEU A 112 -33.52 8.91 0.59
C LEU A 112 -34.97 8.70 1.04
N ASP A 113 -35.95 9.21 0.30
CA ASP A 113 -37.37 8.93 0.53
C ASP A 113 -37.71 7.44 0.31
N CYS A 114 -37.16 6.82 -0.75
CA CYS A 114 -37.30 5.37 -0.94
C CYS A 114 -36.60 4.58 0.18
N PHE A 115 -35.38 4.96 0.55
CA PHE A 115 -34.58 4.28 1.57
C PHE A 115 -35.21 4.37 2.96
N SER A 116 -35.80 5.51 3.32
CA SER A 116 -36.52 5.68 4.60
C SER A 116 -37.70 4.73 4.74
N ASN A 117 -38.24 4.24 3.62
CA ASN A 117 -39.36 3.30 3.56
C ASN A 117 -38.91 1.93 3.01
N ILE A 118 -37.62 1.57 3.12
CA ILE A 118 -37.06 0.37 2.49
C ILE A 118 -37.74 -0.93 2.94
N ASP A 119 -38.25 -0.97 4.17
CA ASP A 119 -38.97 -2.12 4.73
C ASP A 119 -40.35 -2.35 4.08
N GLU A 120 -40.90 -1.34 3.41
CA GLU A 120 -42.17 -1.43 2.68
C GLU A 120 -42.01 -2.04 1.28
N PHE A 121 -40.78 -2.10 0.75
CA PHE A 121 -40.50 -2.64 -0.57
C PHE A 121 -40.43 -4.17 -0.56
N PRO A 122 -40.82 -4.83 -1.67
CA PRO A 122 -40.41 -6.20 -1.93
C PRO A 122 -38.89 -6.36 -1.82
N LYS A 123 -38.41 -7.51 -1.33
CA LYS A 123 -36.97 -7.72 -1.06
C LYS A 123 -36.09 -7.52 -2.29
N ASP A 124 -36.54 -7.95 -3.46
CA ASP A 124 -35.81 -7.73 -4.72
C ASP A 124 -35.68 -6.24 -5.07
N ASP A 125 -36.71 -5.43 -4.77
CA ASP A 125 -36.71 -3.99 -5.02
C ASP A 125 -35.81 -3.24 -4.03
N ALA A 126 -35.83 -3.63 -2.76
CA ALA A 126 -34.89 -3.12 -1.75
C ALA A 126 -33.43 -3.42 -2.14
N ILE A 127 -33.15 -4.62 -2.67
CA ILE A 127 -31.83 -5.00 -3.20
C ILE A 127 -31.43 -4.09 -4.37
N LEU A 128 -32.35 -3.81 -5.31
CA LEU A 128 -32.08 -2.89 -6.43
C LEU A 128 -31.73 -1.47 -5.94
N LEU A 129 -32.43 -0.97 -4.91
CA LEU A 129 -32.16 0.34 -4.31
C LEU A 129 -30.78 0.39 -3.62
N LEU A 130 -30.44 -0.61 -2.81
CA LEU A 130 -29.14 -0.70 -2.13
C LEU A 130 -27.97 -0.79 -3.13
N ASN A 131 -28.16 -1.55 -4.20
CA ASN A 131 -27.15 -1.70 -5.24
C ASN A 131 -27.04 -0.44 -6.12
N PHE A 132 -28.15 0.24 -6.40
CA PHE A 132 -28.16 1.54 -7.09
C PHE A 132 -27.27 2.53 -6.37
N ILE A 133 -27.47 2.73 -5.08
CA ILE A 133 -26.67 3.68 -4.31
C ILE A 133 -25.22 3.23 -4.19
N SER A 134 -24.96 1.93 -3.99
CA SER A 134 -23.60 1.36 -4.01
C SER A 134 -22.86 1.66 -5.32
N PHE A 135 -23.58 1.74 -6.44
CA PHE A 135 -22.98 2.00 -7.74
C PHE A 135 -22.62 3.47 -7.95
N ILE A 136 -23.47 4.40 -7.51
CA ILE A 136 -23.28 5.84 -7.74
C ILE A 136 -22.45 6.52 -6.64
N PHE A 137 -22.41 5.97 -5.42
CA PHE A 137 -21.71 6.57 -4.27
C PHE A 137 -20.24 6.95 -4.56
N PRO A 138 -19.42 6.14 -5.24
CA PRO A 138 -18.03 6.50 -5.54
C PRO A 138 -17.85 7.75 -6.42
N TYR A 139 -18.91 8.20 -7.09
CA TYR A 139 -18.90 9.36 -7.98
C TYR A 139 -19.46 10.62 -7.32
N ALA A 140 -20.11 10.48 -6.16
CA ALA A 140 -20.63 11.58 -5.38
C ALA A 140 -19.50 12.44 -4.79
N ASN A 141 -19.78 13.72 -4.58
CA ASN A 141 -18.93 14.67 -3.89
C ASN A 141 -19.04 14.50 -2.37
N ASN A 142 -18.16 15.18 -1.62
CA ASN A 142 -18.10 15.06 -0.16
C ASN A 142 -19.42 15.46 0.53
N GLU A 143 -20.08 16.53 0.06
CA GLU A 143 -21.37 16.99 0.62
C GLU A 143 -22.45 15.91 0.48
N THR A 144 -22.50 15.27 -0.68
CA THR A 144 -23.45 14.17 -0.93
C THR A 144 -23.09 12.92 -0.14
N HIS A 145 -21.78 12.61 0.02
CA HIS A 145 -21.34 11.52 0.90
C HIS A 145 -21.79 11.73 2.34
N GLU A 146 -21.60 12.94 2.88
CA GLU A 146 -22.00 13.30 4.23
C GLU A 146 -23.51 13.15 4.40
N ARG A 147 -24.30 13.77 3.50
CA ARG A 147 -25.77 13.69 3.53
C ARG A 147 -26.29 12.25 3.47
N LEU A 148 -25.78 11.43 2.56
CA LEU A 148 -26.18 10.02 2.47
C LEU A 148 -25.79 9.24 3.73
N SER A 149 -24.63 9.53 4.32
CA SER A 149 -24.16 8.87 5.53
C SER A 149 -25.04 9.18 6.74
N ASP A 150 -25.39 10.46 6.93
CA ASP A 150 -26.21 10.92 8.05
C ASP A 150 -27.60 10.29 8.06
N GLU A 151 -28.22 10.20 6.88
CA GLU A 151 -29.61 9.74 6.75
C GLU A 151 -29.72 8.21 6.71
N MET A 152 -28.67 7.49 6.31
CA MET A 152 -28.77 6.05 6.05
C MET A 152 -28.17 5.17 7.15
N ILE A 153 -27.06 5.57 7.77
CA ILE A 153 -26.23 4.67 8.61
C ILE A 153 -27.01 4.15 9.83
N ILE A 154 -27.95 4.93 10.36
CA ILE A 154 -28.79 4.52 11.50
C ILE A 154 -29.58 3.24 11.18
N SER A 155 -30.01 3.07 9.92
CA SER A 155 -30.77 1.89 9.47
C SER A 155 -29.88 0.69 9.13
N PHE A 156 -28.56 0.83 9.13
CA PHE A 156 -27.68 -0.26 8.69
C PHE A 156 -27.71 -1.46 9.65
N MET A 157 -27.84 -1.21 10.95
CA MET A 157 -27.90 -2.30 11.95
C MET A 157 -29.10 -3.22 11.72
N SER A 158 -30.29 -2.66 11.47
CA SER A 158 -31.51 -3.45 11.21
C SER A 158 -31.43 -4.18 9.87
N LEU A 159 -30.86 -3.55 8.84
CA LEU A 159 -30.67 -4.17 7.52
C LEU A 159 -29.64 -5.31 7.55
N LEU A 160 -28.63 -5.25 8.42
CA LEU A 160 -27.66 -6.33 8.62
C LEU A 160 -28.28 -7.57 9.29
N GLU A 161 -29.29 -7.38 10.14
CA GLU A 161 -30.04 -8.46 10.78
C GLU A 161 -30.99 -9.19 9.80
N ASP A 162 -31.39 -8.53 8.71
CA ASP A 162 -32.23 -9.13 7.68
C ASP A 162 -31.43 -10.06 6.76
N SER A 163 -31.67 -11.37 6.88
CA SER A 163 -31.01 -12.39 6.07
C SER A 163 -31.17 -12.25 4.55
N TYR A 164 -32.19 -11.52 4.08
CA TYR A 164 -32.41 -11.26 2.66
C TYR A 164 -31.64 -10.05 2.14
N LEU A 165 -31.39 -9.06 3.00
CA LEU A 165 -30.77 -7.79 2.61
C LEU A 165 -29.31 -7.68 3.04
N ASN A 166 -28.85 -8.52 3.98
CA ASN A 166 -27.51 -8.46 4.58
C ASN A 166 -26.37 -8.39 3.56
N MET A 167 -26.43 -9.15 2.46
CA MET A 167 -25.42 -9.11 1.40
C MET A 167 -25.38 -7.76 0.70
N SER A 168 -26.54 -7.23 0.30
CA SER A 168 -26.62 -5.94 -0.40
C SER A 168 -26.20 -4.77 0.50
N ILE A 169 -26.59 -4.80 1.77
CA ILE A 169 -26.17 -3.75 2.71
C ILE A 169 -24.68 -3.85 3.02
N LEU A 170 -24.09 -5.05 3.14
CA LEU A 170 -22.65 -5.20 3.33
C LEU A 170 -21.84 -4.67 2.14
N VAL A 171 -22.33 -4.86 0.91
CA VAL A 171 -21.72 -4.24 -0.28
C VAL A 171 -21.79 -2.71 -0.20
N LEU A 172 -22.95 -2.16 0.19
CA LEU A 172 -23.09 -0.72 0.35
C LEU A 172 -22.15 -0.16 1.43
N ILE A 173 -22.10 -0.78 2.61
CA ILE A 173 -21.20 -0.42 3.71
C ILE A 173 -19.76 -0.45 3.21
N GLU A 174 -19.36 -1.50 2.50
CA GLU A 174 -18.02 -1.63 1.95
C GLU A 174 -17.66 -0.47 1.02
N VAL A 175 -18.56 -0.12 0.09
CA VAL A 175 -18.36 0.98 -0.85
C VAL A 175 -18.28 2.32 -0.12
N MET A 176 -19.24 2.59 0.76
CA MET A 176 -19.28 3.84 1.52
C MET A 176 -18.03 4.02 2.36
N ALA A 177 -17.63 2.98 3.10
CA ALA A 177 -16.45 3.00 3.94
C ALA A 177 -15.16 3.22 3.15
N ARG A 178 -15.05 2.66 1.94
CA ARG A 178 -13.86 2.84 1.10
C ARG A 178 -13.75 4.24 0.49
N HIS A 179 -14.89 4.86 0.16
CA HIS A 179 -14.92 6.10 -0.62
C HIS A 179 -15.15 7.35 0.23
N SER A 180 -15.62 7.23 1.47
CA SER A 180 -15.86 8.35 2.36
C SER A 180 -15.33 8.08 3.76
N THR A 181 -14.34 8.89 4.17
CA THR A 181 -13.83 8.95 5.55
C THR A 181 -14.97 9.23 6.54
N TYR A 182 -15.87 10.15 6.18
CA TYR A 182 -17.02 10.50 7.01
C TYR A 182 -17.96 9.31 7.20
N ALA A 183 -18.32 8.61 6.11
CA ALA A 183 -19.19 7.44 6.19
C ALA A 183 -18.60 6.36 7.10
N ARG A 184 -17.30 6.07 6.93
CA ARG A 184 -16.57 5.13 7.79
C ARG A 184 -16.61 5.56 9.26
N ASP A 185 -16.35 6.82 9.56
CA ASP A 185 -16.31 7.31 10.95
C ASP A 185 -17.69 7.27 11.61
N SER A 186 -18.74 7.57 10.84
CA SER A 186 -20.13 7.39 11.26
C SER A 186 -20.42 5.91 11.54
N MET A 187 -20.04 4.98 10.65
CA MET A 187 -20.19 3.54 10.90
C MET A 187 -19.49 3.10 12.19
N ASN A 188 -18.26 3.57 12.42
CA ASN A 188 -17.50 3.30 13.64
C ASN A 188 -18.22 3.81 14.89
N SER A 189 -18.80 5.00 14.80
CA SER A 189 -19.53 5.66 15.88
C SER A 189 -20.84 4.93 16.23
N PHE A 190 -21.53 4.38 15.24
CA PHE A 190 -22.77 3.61 15.42
C PHE A 190 -22.53 2.13 15.74
N GLY A 191 -21.29 1.64 15.72
CA GLY A 191 -20.95 0.26 16.07
C GLY A 191 -21.23 -0.77 14.97
N ILE A 192 -21.39 -0.33 13.72
CA ILE A 192 -21.63 -1.20 12.56
C ILE A 192 -20.51 -2.23 12.39
N GLN A 193 -19.26 -1.81 12.54
CA GLN A 193 -18.07 -2.65 12.51
C GLN A 193 -18.11 -3.75 13.56
N SER A 194 -18.61 -3.46 14.76
CA SER A 194 -18.71 -4.44 15.85
C SER A 194 -19.72 -5.53 15.49
N GLN A 195 -20.88 -5.15 14.94
CA GLN A 195 -21.88 -6.12 14.49
C GLN A 195 -21.33 -7.02 13.37
N ILE A 196 -20.61 -6.46 12.39
CA ILE A 196 -20.00 -7.26 11.31
C ILE A 196 -18.91 -8.19 11.86
N ILE A 197 -18.11 -7.76 12.83
CA ILE A 197 -17.14 -8.62 13.53
C ILE A 197 -17.84 -9.79 14.23
N GLU A 198 -18.96 -9.54 14.90
CA GLU A 198 -19.77 -10.59 15.52
C GLU A 198 -20.34 -11.57 14.49
N MET A 199 -20.79 -11.07 13.33
CA MET A 199 -21.19 -11.91 12.20
C MET A 199 -20.02 -12.81 11.74
N ILE A 200 -18.81 -12.28 11.56
CA ILE A 200 -17.62 -13.06 11.21
C ILE A 200 -17.33 -14.15 12.26
N LYS A 201 -17.37 -13.80 13.55
CA LYS A 201 -17.15 -14.76 14.66
C LYS A 201 -18.19 -15.88 14.63
N SER A 202 -19.47 -15.54 14.39
CA SER A 202 -20.55 -16.52 14.31
C SER A 202 -20.44 -17.45 13.08
N LEU A 203 -20.10 -16.89 11.92
CA LEU A 203 -19.98 -17.64 10.67
C LEU A 203 -18.74 -18.55 10.66
N SER A 204 -17.64 -18.11 11.28
CA SER A 204 -16.38 -18.86 11.31
C SER A 204 -16.32 -19.98 12.36
N SER A 205 -17.10 -19.86 13.45
CA SER A 205 -17.14 -20.89 14.51
C SER A 205 -17.88 -22.16 14.08
N ASN A 206 -18.78 -22.02 13.10
CA ASN A 206 -19.49 -23.15 12.54
C ASN A 206 -18.61 -23.75 11.43
N ASN A 207 -18.13 -24.99 11.60
CA ASN A 207 -17.29 -25.74 10.64
C ASN A 207 -18.02 -26.00 9.29
N TYR A 208 -18.36 -24.95 8.56
CA TYR A 208 -19.20 -24.95 7.35
C TYR A 208 -18.42 -25.15 6.07
N GLU A 209 -17.16 -25.58 6.12
CA GLU A 209 -16.25 -25.65 4.96
C GLU A 209 -16.79 -26.42 3.75
N GLN A 210 -17.93 -27.12 3.83
CA GLN A 210 -18.43 -27.93 2.71
C GLN A 210 -19.95 -27.93 2.43
N GLN A 211 -20.84 -27.17 3.11
CA GLN A 211 -22.29 -27.42 2.94
C GLN A 211 -23.24 -26.24 2.63
N ASN A 212 -22.84 -24.96 2.74
CA ASN A 212 -23.72 -23.86 2.35
C ASN A 212 -22.96 -22.72 1.65
N VAL A 213 -23.05 -22.66 0.32
CA VAL A 213 -22.38 -21.66 -0.54
C VAL A 213 -22.67 -20.24 -0.05
N ASN A 214 -23.93 -19.97 0.34
CA ASN A 214 -24.36 -18.64 0.79
C ASN A 214 -23.65 -18.19 2.08
N SER A 215 -23.33 -19.11 3.01
CA SER A 215 -22.66 -18.76 4.26
C SER A 215 -21.19 -18.39 4.05
N PHE A 216 -20.53 -19.04 3.09
CA PHE A 216 -19.15 -18.72 2.73
C PHE A 216 -19.05 -17.37 2.01
N ASP A 217 -19.97 -17.09 1.07
CA ASP A 217 -20.03 -15.80 0.39
C ASP A 217 -20.32 -14.65 1.36
N LEU A 218 -21.22 -14.87 2.32
CA LEU A 218 -21.50 -13.89 3.38
C LEU A 218 -20.28 -13.65 4.27
N LEU A 219 -19.55 -14.69 4.67
CA LEU A 219 -18.32 -14.55 5.45
C LEU A 219 -17.27 -13.74 4.69
N ASN A 220 -17.04 -14.06 3.41
CA ASN A 220 -16.10 -13.34 2.55
C ASN A 220 -16.48 -11.86 2.45
N LEU A 221 -17.77 -11.59 2.28
CA LEU A 221 -18.25 -10.23 2.17
C LEU A 221 -18.07 -9.47 3.49
N CYS A 222 -18.43 -10.06 4.64
CA CYS A 222 -18.18 -9.46 5.95
C CYS A 222 -16.70 -9.11 6.16
N CYS A 223 -15.81 -10.05 5.85
CA CYS A 223 -14.36 -9.86 5.90
C CYS A 223 -13.89 -8.69 5.02
N SER A 224 -14.35 -8.65 3.76
CA SER A 224 -14.02 -7.60 2.79
C SER A 224 -14.55 -6.22 3.23
N THR A 225 -15.75 -6.18 3.82
CA THR A 225 -16.36 -4.97 4.37
C THR A 225 -15.54 -4.44 5.55
N ILE A 226 -15.11 -5.29 6.47
CA ILE A 226 -14.26 -4.90 7.61
C ILE A 226 -12.90 -4.37 7.14
N ILE A 227 -12.27 -5.03 6.17
CA ILE A 227 -11.02 -4.52 5.55
C ILE A 227 -11.26 -3.12 4.96
N SER A 228 -12.42 -2.87 4.36
CA SER A 228 -12.71 -1.56 3.75
C SER A 228 -12.99 -0.47 4.76
N ILE A 229 -13.61 -0.81 5.90
CA ILE A 229 -13.77 0.11 7.04
C ILE A 229 -12.40 0.52 7.57
N PHE A 230 -11.53 -0.44 7.86
CA PHE A 230 -10.25 -0.12 8.48
C PHE A 230 -9.14 0.28 7.50
N GLY A 231 -9.25 -0.07 6.22
CA GLY A 231 -8.25 0.21 5.18
C GLY A 231 -8.45 1.53 4.43
N ASN A 232 -9.48 2.32 4.77
CA ASN A 232 -9.64 3.68 4.24
C ASN A 232 -8.40 4.53 4.61
N THR A 233 -7.90 5.32 3.67
CA THR A 233 -6.65 6.10 3.84
C THR A 233 -6.80 7.36 4.68
N GLY A 234 -8.02 7.80 4.99
CA GLY A 234 -8.29 8.90 5.89
C GLY A 234 -7.88 8.58 7.33
N GLU A 235 -7.55 9.60 8.13
CA GLU A 235 -7.20 9.38 9.54
C GLU A 235 -8.38 8.77 10.30
N ILE A 236 -8.14 7.67 11.00
CA ILE A 236 -9.10 7.03 11.90
C ILE A 236 -8.76 7.36 13.35
N ASP A 237 -9.79 7.44 14.19
CA ASP A 237 -9.65 7.67 15.62
C ASP A 237 -8.84 6.56 16.33
N ASP A 238 -7.95 6.98 17.24
CA ASP A 238 -7.02 6.08 17.94
C ASP A 238 -7.76 5.06 18.83
N TRP A 239 -8.89 5.45 19.45
CA TRP A 239 -9.67 4.54 20.29
C TRP A 239 -10.35 3.46 19.43
N SER A 240 -10.84 3.82 18.24
CA SER A 240 -11.41 2.87 17.29
C SER A 240 -10.41 1.80 16.85
N LEU A 241 -9.14 2.18 16.64
CA LEU A 241 -8.07 1.22 16.36
C LEU A 241 -7.74 0.35 17.59
N GLN A 242 -7.44 0.99 18.71
CA GLN A 242 -6.96 0.30 19.91
C GLN A 242 -7.96 -0.71 20.46
N SER A 243 -9.25 -0.38 20.43
CA SER A 243 -10.32 -1.27 20.89
C SER A 243 -10.46 -2.55 20.05
N ASN A 244 -9.98 -2.54 18.80
CA ASN A 244 -10.11 -3.67 17.87
C ASN A 244 -8.81 -4.48 17.68
N ILE A 245 -7.67 -4.05 18.22
CA ILE A 245 -6.38 -4.78 18.09
C ILE A 245 -6.51 -6.22 18.59
N ASP A 246 -7.10 -6.41 19.78
CA ASP A 246 -7.20 -7.74 20.39
C ASP A 246 -8.15 -8.65 19.61
N THR A 247 -9.24 -8.10 19.07
CA THR A 247 -10.14 -8.83 18.17
C THR A 247 -9.41 -9.35 16.93
N PHE A 248 -8.58 -8.53 16.28
CA PHE A 248 -7.87 -8.98 15.09
C PHE A 248 -6.70 -9.92 15.41
N LEU A 249 -6.13 -9.86 16.61
CA LEU A 249 -5.21 -10.89 17.09
C LEU A 249 -5.92 -12.22 17.35
N GLU A 250 -7.16 -12.21 17.85
CA GLU A 250 -7.99 -13.42 17.95
C GLU A 250 -8.26 -14.02 16.57
N PHE A 251 -8.48 -13.19 15.54
CA PHE A 251 -8.70 -13.66 14.17
C PHE A 251 -7.52 -14.47 13.61
N LEU A 252 -6.29 -14.15 14.01
CA LEU A 252 -5.10 -14.91 13.59
C LEU A 252 -5.12 -16.36 14.11
N ASN A 253 -5.79 -16.61 15.23
CA ASN A 253 -5.95 -17.94 15.80
C ASN A 253 -7.15 -18.71 15.23
N ASN A 254 -7.96 -18.09 14.36
CA ASN A 254 -9.15 -18.71 13.77
C ASN A 254 -8.75 -19.81 12.78
N PRO A 255 -9.39 -20.99 12.75
CA PRO A 255 -9.06 -22.03 11.77
C PRO A 255 -9.34 -21.61 10.32
N ASN A 256 -10.32 -20.73 10.11
CA ASN A 256 -10.68 -20.24 8.77
C ASN A 256 -9.62 -19.26 8.25
N LYS A 257 -8.99 -19.61 7.13
CA LYS A 257 -7.91 -18.82 6.53
C LYS A 257 -8.32 -17.42 6.10
N ILE A 258 -9.55 -17.23 5.66
CA ILE A 258 -10.04 -15.91 5.20
C ILE A 258 -10.16 -14.96 6.39
N VAL A 259 -10.58 -15.48 7.55
CA VAL A 259 -10.59 -14.72 8.81
C VAL A 259 -9.17 -14.36 9.25
N LYS A 260 -8.20 -15.29 9.12
CA LYS A 260 -6.78 -14.98 9.39
C LYS A 260 -6.25 -13.88 8.49
N ILE A 261 -6.49 -13.99 7.17
CA ILE A 261 -6.08 -12.98 6.18
C ILE A 261 -6.70 -11.62 6.54
N THR A 262 -7.99 -11.59 6.88
CA THR A 262 -8.69 -10.38 7.34
C THR A 262 -7.99 -9.77 8.56
N GLY A 263 -7.64 -10.58 9.56
CA GLY A 263 -6.88 -10.12 10.71
C GLY A 263 -5.52 -9.53 10.33
N LEU A 264 -4.77 -10.18 9.43
CA LEU A 264 -3.48 -9.68 8.96
C LEU A 264 -3.61 -8.36 8.19
N ASP A 265 -4.58 -8.26 7.30
CA ASP A 265 -4.80 -7.08 6.46
C ASP A 265 -5.24 -5.89 7.33
N CYS A 266 -6.19 -6.07 8.25
CA CYS A 266 -6.61 -5.01 9.18
C CYS A 266 -5.45 -4.57 10.10
N LEU A 267 -4.67 -5.49 10.65
CA LEU A 267 -3.50 -5.12 11.47
C LEU A 267 -2.42 -4.42 10.64
N THR A 268 -2.27 -4.79 9.37
CA THR A 268 -1.39 -4.08 8.43
C THR A 268 -1.88 -2.65 8.22
N ASP A 269 -3.18 -2.45 8.02
CA ASP A 269 -3.76 -1.11 7.89
C ASP A 269 -3.65 -0.28 9.16
N PHE A 270 -3.74 -0.91 10.34
CA PHE A 270 -3.54 -0.22 11.61
C PHE A 270 -2.10 0.27 11.76
N THR A 271 -1.12 -0.57 11.39
CA THR A 271 0.31 -0.21 11.44
C THR A 271 0.70 0.77 10.36
N ASN A 272 -0.03 0.79 9.24
CA ASN A 272 0.11 1.79 8.18
C ASN A 272 -0.34 3.18 8.65
N GLN A 273 -1.52 3.26 9.28
CA GLN A 273 -2.11 4.52 9.74
C GLN A 273 -1.44 5.05 11.02
N LYS A 274 -1.16 4.16 11.97
CA LYS A 274 -0.54 4.51 13.25
C LYS A 274 0.64 3.56 13.51
N PRO A 275 1.88 3.94 13.14
CA PRO A 275 3.07 3.10 13.33
C PRO A 275 3.32 2.65 14.78
N ALA A 276 2.80 3.39 15.78
CA ALA A 276 2.84 3.01 17.19
C ALA A 276 2.13 1.66 17.46
N THR A 277 1.16 1.27 16.64
CA THR A 277 0.48 -0.03 16.72
C THR A 277 1.47 -1.19 16.59
N SER A 278 2.52 -1.07 15.75
CA SER A 278 3.56 -2.09 15.62
C SER A 278 4.26 -2.38 16.95
N VAL A 279 4.39 -1.36 17.82
CA VAL A 279 4.97 -1.53 19.16
C VAL A 279 4.04 -2.35 20.05
N ILE A 280 2.75 -2.06 20.00
CA ILE A 280 1.71 -2.78 20.75
C ILE A 280 1.67 -4.26 20.32
N LEU A 281 1.65 -4.51 19.00
CA LEU A 281 1.63 -5.87 18.46
C LEU A 281 2.87 -6.67 18.86
N ASN A 282 4.06 -6.07 18.81
CA ASN A 282 5.28 -6.72 19.27
C ASN A 282 5.21 -7.11 20.76
N ASN A 283 4.68 -6.22 21.60
CA ASN A 283 4.49 -6.50 23.03
C ASN A 283 3.46 -7.62 23.29
N LYS A 284 2.53 -7.83 22.35
CA LYS A 284 1.57 -8.94 22.37
C LYS A 284 2.08 -10.23 21.71
N GLY A 285 3.37 -10.29 21.35
CA GLY A 285 4.02 -11.52 20.87
C GLY A 285 3.78 -11.86 19.39
N ILE A 286 3.34 -10.89 18.58
CA ILE A 286 2.97 -11.09 17.16
C ILE A 286 4.08 -11.76 16.32
N CYS A 287 5.35 -11.52 16.65
CA CYS A 287 6.48 -11.99 15.83
C CYS A 287 6.50 -13.51 15.65
N SER A 288 6.19 -14.27 16.70
CA SER A 288 6.16 -15.74 16.64
C SER A 288 5.06 -16.22 15.69
N ILE A 289 3.84 -15.69 15.86
CA ILE A 289 2.66 -16.00 15.05
C ILE A 289 2.94 -15.75 13.56
N LEU A 290 3.52 -14.59 13.23
CA LEU A 290 3.79 -14.24 11.82
C LEU A 290 4.83 -15.17 11.18
N LEU A 291 5.83 -15.64 11.93
CA LEU A 291 6.82 -16.54 11.35
C LEU A 291 6.27 -17.93 11.07
N ASP A 292 5.32 -18.39 11.87
CA ASP A 292 4.61 -19.64 11.61
C ASP A 292 3.74 -19.53 10.34
N PHE A 293 3.16 -18.36 10.08
CA PHE A 293 2.33 -18.13 8.88
C PHE A 293 3.12 -18.07 7.57
N LEU A 294 4.43 -17.83 7.61
CA LEU A 294 5.27 -17.88 6.40
C LEU A 294 5.35 -19.29 5.80
N ASP A 295 4.96 -20.34 6.53
CA ASP A 295 4.91 -21.71 6.02
C ASP A 295 3.58 -22.03 5.29
N ASP A 296 2.55 -21.17 5.41
CA ASP A 296 1.27 -21.30 4.68
C ASP A 296 1.22 -20.34 3.48
N GLN A 297 1.32 -20.90 2.28
CA GLN A 297 1.36 -20.15 1.01
C GLN A 297 0.23 -19.13 0.85
N GLN A 298 -0.95 -19.37 1.42
CA GLN A 298 -2.09 -18.45 1.32
C GLN A 298 -1.97 -17.24 2.24
N LEU A 299 -1.15 -17.33 3.31
CA LEU A 299 -0.96 -16.27 4.30
C LEU A 299 0.31 -15.46 4.04
N VAL A 300 1.27 -15.99 3.26
CA VAL A 300 2.60 -15.38 3.06
C VAL A 300 2.50 -13.90 2.70
N GLN A 301 1.67 -13.53 1.72
CA GLN A 301 1.63 -12.15 1.21
C GLN A 301 1.24 -11.14 2.31
N SER A 302 0.07 -11.31 2.94
CA SER A 302 -0.39 -10.44 4.03
C SER A 302 0.56 -10.48 5.24
N THR A 303 1.15 -11.65 5.51
CA THR A 303 2.13 -11.82 6.60
C THR A 303 3.40 -10.99 6.36
N LEU A 304 3.96 -11.03 5.15
CA LEU A 304 5.16 -10.26 4.80
C LEU A 304 4.92 -8.75 4.93
N GLN A 305 3.74 -8.27 4.52
CA GLN A 305 3.37 -6.86 4.67
C GLN A 305 3.40 -6.42 6.14
N LEU A 306 2.76 -7.20 7.03
CA LEU A 306 2.75 -6.89 8.45
C LEU A 306 4.15 -7.02 9.07
N ILE A 307 4.94 -8.04 8.70
CA ILE A 307 6.33 -8.19 9.17
C ILE A 307 7.13 -6.92 8.86
N GLY A 308 7.08 -6.42 7.63
CA GLY A 308 7.86 -5.24 7.26
C GLY A 308 7.45 -3.98 8.02
N ASN A 309 6.16 -3.80 8.29
CA ASN A 309 5.65 -2.70 9.14
C ASN A 309 6.08 -2.84 10.61
N VAL A 310 6.13 -4.06 11.13
CA VAL A 310 6.58 -4.30 12.51
C VAL A 310 8.09 -4.11 12.64
N CYS A 311 8.86 -4.57 11.65
CA CYS A 311 10.31 -4.39 11.59
C CYS A 311 10.74 -2.93 11.50
N SER A 312 10.00 -2.10 10.77
CA SER A 312 10.34 -0.68 10.58
C SER A 312 10.10 0.18 11.83
N ALA A 313 9.21 -0.26 12.73
CA ALA A 313 8.75 0.56 13.84
C ALA A 313 9.73 0.64 15.02
N GLN A 314 10.36 -0.48 15.42
CA GLN A 314 11.29 -0.48 16.56
C GLN A 314 12.39 -1.57 16.49
N PRO A 315 13.59 -1.28 17.03
CA PRO A 315 14.70 -2.24 17.07
C PRO A 315 14.41 -3.55 17.81
N SER A 316 13.62 -3.51 18.89
CA SER A 316 13.25 -4.70 19.66
C SER A 316 12.48 -5.72 18.83
N ALA A 317 11.57 -5.26 17.98
CA ALA A 317 10.79 -6.12 17.09
C ALA A 317 11.66 -6.76 16.00
N SER A 318 12.50 -5.98 15.33
CA SER A 318 13.49 -6.52 14.38
C SER A 318 14.43 -7.54 15.01
N THR A 319 14.85 -7.30 16.26
CA THR A 319 15.70 -8.25 17.01
C THR A 319 14.94 -9.54 17.35
N SER A 320 13.67 -9.43 17.75
CA SER A 320 12.79 -10.58 18.03
C SER A 320 12.61 -11.46 16.79
N PHE A 321 12.31 -10.87 15.63
CA PHE A 321 12.25 -11.60 14.37
C PHE A 321 13.57 -12.33 14.05
N LEU A 322 14.68 -11.62 14.14
CA LEU A 322 15.99 -12.20 13.88
C LEU A 322 16.29 -13.42 14.76
N GLN A 323 16.02 -13.31 16.06
CA GLN A 323 16.21 -14.40 17.04
C GLN A 323 15.32 -15.62 16.76
N ASN A 324 14.15 -15.40 16.15
CA ASN A 324 13.20 -16.45 15.77
C ASN A 324 13.44 -16.99 14.35
N GLY A 325 14.57 -16.67 13.70
CA GLY A 325 14.99 -17.30 12.44
C GLY A 325 14.40 -16.68 11.17
N THR A 326 13.88 -15.45 11.22
CA THR A 326 13.25 -14.78 10.06
C THR A 326 14.12 -14.75 8.81
N VAL A 327 15.44 -14.55 8.94
CA VAL A 327 16.35 -14.48 7.77
C VAL A 327 16.26 -15.75 6.93
N SER A 328 16.29 -16.93 7.57
CA SER A 328 16.23 -18.21 6.84
C SER A 328 14.93 -18.38 6.07
N LYS A 329 13.79 -18.01 6.67
CA LYS A 329 12.47 -18.05 6.03
C LYS A 329 12.38 -17.07 4.86
N LEU A 330 12.86 -15.83 5.02
CA LEU A 330 12.84 -14.83 3.95
C LEU A 330 13.78 -15.20 2.78
N LEU A 331 14.95 -15.78 3.07
CA LEU A 331 15.85 -16.29 2.02
C LEU A 331 15.22 -17.44 1.24
N ASN A 332 14.39 -18.29 1.86
CA ASN A 332 13.64 -19.29 1.10
C ASN A 332 12.55 -18.65 0.22
N LEU A 333 11.90 -17.61 0.71
CA LEU A 333 10.82 -16.92 -0.02
C LEU A 333 11.31 -16.08 -1.19
N ILE A 334 12.55 -15.57 -1.15
CA ILE A 334 13.13 -14.74 -2.23
C ILE A 334 13.33 -15.50 -3.55
N HIS A 335 13.19 -16.83 -3.54
CA HIS A 335 13.22 -17.63 -4.77
C HIS A 335 11.89 -17.61 -5.54
N TYR A 336 10.81 -17.13 -4.92
CA TYR A 336 9.51 -17.00 -5.57
C TYR A 336 9.30 -15.55 -6.00
N GLU A 337 9.25 -15.31 -7.31
CA GLU A 337 9.20 -13.97 -7.92
C GLU A 337 8.16 -13.03 -7.27
N GLN A 338 6.99 -13.57 -6.94
CA GLN A 338 5.88 -12.82 -6.33
C GLN A 338 6.16 -12.25 -4.94
N TYR A 339 7.18 -12.71 -4.22
CA TYR A 339 7.52 -12.26 -2.87
C TYR A 339 8.85 -11.48 -2.81
N VAL A 340 9.62 -11.44 -3.89
CA VAL A 340 10.98 -10.88 -3.91
C VAL A 340 10.99 -9.43 -3.45
N SER A 341 10.02 -8.65 -3.93
CA SER A 341 9.95 -7.22 -3.64
C SER A 341 9.71 -6.94 -2.14
N GLU A 342 8.85 -7.73 -1.50
CA GLU A 342 8.53 -7.67 -0.08
C GLU A 342 9.72 -8.11 0.77
N VAL A 343 10.44 -9.14 0.33
CA VAL A 343 11.65 -9.61 1.05
C VAL A 343 12.72 -8.52 1.05
N PHE A 344 13.02 -7.89 -0.09
CA PHE A 344 13.98 -6.78 -0.13
C PHE A 344 13.55 -5.58 0.72
N TRP A 345 12.25 -5.27 0.71
CA TRP A 345 11.69 -4.23 1.56
C TRP A 345 11.89 -4.53 3.05
N ILE A 346 11.59 -5.76 3.50
CA ILE A 346 11.79 -6.19 4.90
C ILE A 346 13.28 -6.14 5.27
N PHE A 347 14.17 -6.63 4.41
CA PHE A 347 15.61 -6.57 4.65
C PHE A 347 16.14 -5.14 4.74
N SER A 348 15.63 -4.22 3.91
CA SER A 348 15.95 -2.79 4.01
C SER A 348 15.48 -2.23 5.35
N ASN A 349 14.27 -2.57 5.79
CA ASN A 349 13.72 -2.13 7.07
C ASN A 349 14.54 -2.64 8.26
N MET A 350 14.93 -3.92 8.24
CA MET A 350 15.78 -4.51 9.28
C MET A 350 17.18 -3.87 9.28
N LEU A 351 17.80 -3.67 8.12
CA LEU A 351 19.12 -3.07 8.01
C LEU A 351 19.15 -1.62 8.49
N GLU A 352 18.11 -0.82 8.21
CA GLU A 352 18.01 0.55 8.74
C GLU A 352 17.76 0.57 10.26
N THR A 353 17.04 -0.42 10.79
CA THR A 353 16.60 -0.43 12.19
C THR A 353 17.66 -1.00 13.14
N ILE A 354 18.30 -2.11 12.76
CA ILE A 354 19.34 -2.82 13.53
C ILE A 354 20.62 -3.07 12.70
N PRO A 355 21.25 -2.02 12.13
CA PRO A 355 22.32 -2.14 11.14
C PRO A 355 23.50 -3.01 11.60
N GLN A 356 23.94 -2.82 12.84
CA GLN A 356 25.12 -3.50 13.39
C GLN A 356 24.91 -5.01 13.56
N ILE A 357 23.67 -5.44 13.76
CA ILE A 357 23.32 -6.85 13.96
C ILE A 357 23.01 -7.47 12.60
N PHE A 358 22.14 -6.83 11.82
CA PHE A 358 21.62 -7.39 10.58
C PHE A 358 22.66 -7.44 9.46
N ALA A 359 23.61 -6.50 9.40
CA ALA A 359 24.66 -6.50 8.39
C ALA A 359 25.49 -7.80 8.37
N SER A 360 25.61 -8.50 9.51
CA SER A 360 26.33 -9.78 9.59
C SER A 360 25.65 -10.94 8.84
N TYR A 361 24.36 -10.81 8.51
CA TYR A 361 23.59 -11.80 7.76
C TYR A 361 23.65 -11.59 6.25
N ILE A 362 24.22 -10.46 5.80
CA ILE A 362 24.33 -10.11 4.38
C ILE A 362 25.74 -10.43 3.92
N ASN A 363 25.90 -11.52 3.18
CA ASN A 363 27.18 -11.94 2.60
C ASN A 363 27.29 -11.57 1.11
N ASP A 364 28.48 -11.71 0.55
CA ASP A 364 28.76 -11.38 -0.87
C ASP A 364 27.94 -12.23 -1.85
N GLU A 365 27.63 -13.46 -1.47
CA GLU A 365 26.77 -14.35 -2.26
C GLU A 365 25.35 -13.79 -2.40
N PHE A 366 24.77 -13.31 -1.30
CA PHE A 366 23.45 -12.70 -1.29
C PHE A 366 23.42 -11.38 -2.08
N LEU A 367 24.45 -10.55 -1.97
CA LEU A 367 24.56 -9.30 -2.75
C LEU A 367 24.66 -9.60 -4.25
N SER A 368 25.46 -10.61 -4.61
CA SER A 368 25.58 -11.07 -5.99
C SER A 368 24.25 -11.62 -6.52
N PHE A 369 23.51 -12.36 -5.68
CA PHE A 369 22.16 -12.80 -6.00
C PHE A 369 21.22 -11.61 -6.25
N ALA A 370 21.24 -10.61 -5.37
CA ALA A 370 20.36 -9.43 -5.48
C ALA A 370 20.58 -8.67 -6.80
N LEU A 371 21.84 -8.44 -7.19
CA LEU A 371 22.18 -7.80 -8.47
C LEU A 371 21.74 -8.64 -9.67
N LYS A 372 21.97 -9.96 -9.65
CA LYS A 372 21.54 -10.86 -10.72
C LYS A 372 20.02 -10.90 -10.89
N GLN A 373 19.27 -10.81 -9.80
CA GLN A 373 17.80 -10.79 -9.86
C GLN A 373 17.27 -9.54 -10.57
N VAL A 374 17.90 -8.40 -10.35
CA VAL A 374 17.52 -7.14 -11.00
C VAL A 374 17.91 -7.11 -12.48
N ASN A 375 19.04 -7.74 -12.82
CA ASN A 375 19.60 -7.71 -14.18
C ASN A 375 19.23 -8.96 -15.00
N SER A 376 18.26 -9.76 -14.56
CA SER A 376 17.83 -10.95 -15.30
C SER A 376 17.31 -10.60 -16.69
N GLU A 377 17.75 -11.34 -17.72
CA GLU A 377 17.44 -11.12 -19.14
C GLU A 377 15.94 -11.11 -19.48
N SER A 378 15.10 -11.72 -18.63
CA SER A 378 13.64 -11.70 -18.77
C SER A 378 12.98 -10.37 -18.41
N GLY A 379 13.75 -9.37 -17.98
CA GLY A 379 13.25 -8.08 -17.52
C GLY A 379 12.54 -8.22 -16.18
N SER A 380 13.28 -8.02 -15.08
CA SER A 380 12.67 -8.09 -13.75
C SER A 380 11.58 -7.03 -13.60
N ARG A 381 10.50 -7.38 -12.92
CA ARG A 381 9.41 -6.43 -12.63
C ARG A 381 9.95 -5.17 -11.94
N ILE A 382 9.39 -4.01 -12.30
CA ILE A 382 9.87 -2.70 -11.84
C ILE A 382 9.76 -2.53 -10.31
N ASP A 383 8.82 -3.21 -9.66
CA ASP A 383 8.68 -3.23 -8.20
C ASP A 383 9.82 -3.99 -7.51
N ILE A 384 10.30 -5.08 -8.11
CA ILE A 384 11.50 -5.80 -7.63
C ILE A 384 12.73 -4.90 -7.73
N LYS A 385 12.96 -4.27 -8.89
CA LYS A 385 14.11 -3.36 -9.09
C LYS A 385 14.13 -2.23 -8.07
N LYS A 386 12.97 -1.61 -7.81
CA LYS A 386 12.85 -0.51 -6.84
C LYS A 386 13.25 -0.93 -5.43
N GLU A 387 12.73 -2.05 -4.94
CA GLU A 387 13.04 -2.51 -3.58
C GLU A 387 14.44 -3.10 -3.47
N ALA A 388 14.94 -3.78 -4.50
CA ALA A 388 16.33 -4.24 -4.55
C ALA A 388 17.33 -3.09 -4.58
N ALA A 389 17.08 -2.05 -5.38
CA ALA A 389 17.90 -0.84 -5.42
C ALA A 389 17.89 -0.14 -4.05
N PHE A 390 16.70 0.01 -3.44
CA PHE A 390 16.59 0.62 -2.12
C PHE A 390 17.36 -0.18 -1.06
N PHE A 391 17.31 -1.51 -1.12
CA PHE A 391 18.09 -2.41 -0.26
C PHE A 391 19.60 -2.23 -0.45
N LEU A 392 20.10 -2.33 -1.69
CA LEU A 392 21.53 -2.23 -1.99
C LEU A 392 22.09 -0.83 -1.65
N CYS A 393 21.34 0.22 -1.94
CA CYS A 393 21.65 1.58 -1.48
C CYS A 393 21.76 1.65 0.05
N THR A 394 20.85 0.99 0.77
CA THR A 394 20.90 0.91 2.24
C THR A 394 22.14 0.17 2.72
N CYS A 395 22.57 -0.89 2.03
CA CYS A 395 23.86 -1.56 2.29
C CYS A 395 25.03 -0.56 2.18
N VAL A 396 25.11 0.24 1.11
CA VAL A 396 26.15 1.27 0.96
C VAL A 396 26.17 2.27 2.12
N MET A 397 24.99 2.66 2.61
CA MET A 397 24.88 3.63 3.70
C MET A 397 25.39 3.07 5.05
N VAL A 398 25.29 1.76 5.25
CA VAL A 398 25.56 1.10 6.54
C VAL A 398 26.92 0.38 6.57
N PHE A 399 27.37 -0.16 5.45
CA PHE A 399 28.54 -1.04 5.39
C PHE A 399 29.86 -0.29 5.53
N THR A 400 30.89 -1.05 5.91
CA THR A 400 32.28 -0.59 5.88
C THR A 400 32.76 -0.43 4.43
N PRO A 401 33.77 0.43 4.16
CA PRO A 401 34.31 0.58 2.81
C PRO A 401 34.75 -0.75 2.18
N SER A 402 35.32 -1.68 2.96
CA SER A 402 35.72 -3.00 2.48
C SER A 402 34.53 -3.85 2.04
N GLN A 403 33.43 -3.86 2.79
CA GLN A 403 32.20 -4.58 2.42
C GLN A 403 31.51 -3.92 1.24
N THR A 404 31.47 -2.58 1.19
CA THR A 404 30.87 -1.86 0.06
C THR A 404 31.58 -2.19 -1.25
N LYS A 405 32.92 -2.28 -1.26
CA LYS A 405 33.68 -2.62 -2.48
C LYS A 405 33.29 -3.94 -3.14
N THR A 406 32.76 -4.91 -2.40
CA THR A 406 32.56 -6.27 -2.92
C THR A 406 31.44 -6.35 -3.97
N PHE A 407 30.49 -5.43 -3.93
CA PHE A 407 29.31 -5.45 -4.82
C PHE A 407 29.16 -4.21 -5.71
N ILE A 408 30.02 -3.19 -5.58
CA ILE A 408 29.99 -2.02 -6.46
C ILE A 408 30.68 -2.35 -7.80
N ASN A 409 29.86 -2.55 -8.82
CA ASN A 409 30.20 -2.91 -10.18
C ASN A 409 29.27 -2.23 -11.19
N ASP A 410 29.45 -2.51 -12.47
CA ASP A 410 28.67 -1.90 -13.56
C ASP A 410 27.17 -2.24 -13.41
N ASP A 411 26.84 -3.48 -13.03
CA ASP A 411 25.47 -3.93 -12.76
C ASP A 411 24.76 -3.05 -11.70
N PHE A 412 25.46 -2.75 -10.60
CA PHE A 412 24.95 -1.86 -9.57
C PHE A 412 24.76 -0.43 -10.10
N MET A 413 25.72 0.08 -10.88
CA MET A 413 25.65 1.45 -11.40
C MET A 413 24.55 1.61 -12.45
N MET A 414 24.34 0.61 -13.31
CA MET A 414 23.20 0.54 -14.23
C MET A 414 21.86 0.57 -13.48
N LEU A 415 21.75 -0.16 -12.36
CA LEU A 415 20.56 -0.12 -11.53
C LEU A 415 20.34 1.28 -10.91
N ILE A 416 21.41 1.94 -10.46
CA ILE A 416 21.31 3.30 -9.92
C ILE A 416 20.82 4.27 -10.98
N ASP A 417 21.40 4.23 -12.19
CA ASP A 417 20.99 5.05 -13.33
C ASP A 417 19.51 4.85 -13.66
N GLU A 418 19.09 3.60 -13.87
CA GLU A 418 17.69 3.26 -14.15
C GLU A 418 16.74 3.79 -13.06
N MET A 419 17.15 3.73 -11.80
CA MET A 419 16.34 4.17 -10.66
C MET A 419 16.30 5.69 -10.46
N LEU A 420 17.31 6.43 -10.91
CA LEU A 420 17.28 7.90 -10.97
C LEU A 420 16.17 8.38 -11.93
N SER A 421 15.97 7.67 -13.04
CA SER A 421 14.90 7.97 -14.02
C SER A 421 13.54 7.32 -13.68
N SER A 422 13.39 6.67 -12.51
CA SER A 422 12.17 5.92 -12.16
C SER A 422 10.93 6.78 -11.85
N GLY A 423 11.11 8.09 -11.67
CA GLY A 423 10.05 9.03 -11.25
C GLY A 423 9.53 8.80 -9.83
N LYS A 424 10.12 7.88 -9.05
CA LYS A 424 9.73 7.62 -7.66
C LYS A 424 10.65 8.39 -6.71
N ARG A 425 10.15 9.54 -6.24
CA ARG A 425 10.85 10.48 -5.35
C ARG A 425 11.79 9.82 -4.33
N ASP A 426 11.26 8.90 -3.52
CA ASP A 426 12.02 8.29 -2.43
C ASP A 426 13.16 7.40 -2.90
N ILE A 427 13.00 6.75 -4.06
CA ILE A 427 14.04 5.94 -4.68
C ILE A 427 15.12 6.85 -5.26
N VAL A 428 14.72 7.89 -6.01
CA VAL A 428 15.64 8.87 -6.60
C VAL A 428 16.52 9.53 -5.55
N ILE A 429 15.91 10.02 -4.46
CA ILE A 429 16.66 10.62 -3.34
C ILE A 429 17.65 9.61 -2.76
N ARG A 430 17.24 8.34 -2.59
CA ARG A 430 18.11 7.30 -2.04
C ARG A 430 19.29 6.99 -2.97
N CYS A 431 19.09 6.97 -4.28
CA CYS A 431 20.16 6.80 -5.27
C CYS A 431 21.17 7.96 -5.21
N ILE A 432 20.70 9.21 -5.15
CA ILE A 432 21.57 10.40 -5.04
C ILE A 432 22.41 10.33 -3.75
N ASP A 433 21.78 10.04 -2.61
CA ASP A 433 22.47 9.90 -1.32
C ASP A 433 23.54 8.80 -1.36
N THR A 434 23.25 7.71 -2.07
CA THR A 434 24.15 6.57 -2.22
C THR A 434 25.38 6.92 -3.05
N LEU A 435 25.20 7.60 -4.18
CA LEU A 435 26.32 8.07 -5.00
C LEU A 435 27.22 9.03 -4.21
N TYR A 436 26.60 9.99 -3.50
CA TYR A 436 27.35 10.90 -2.65
C TYR A 436 28.14 10.16 -1.55
N ARG A 437 27.51 9.17 -0.92
CA ARG A 437 28.16 8.32 0.08
C ARG A 437 29.36 7.57 -0.50
N LEU A 438 29.24 6.98 -1.70
CA LEU A 438 30.33 6.28 -2.38
C LEU A 438 31.53 7.20 -2.59
N LEU A 439 31.31 8.39 -3.14
CA LEU A 439 32.37 9.38 -3.36
C LEU A 439 33.03 9.78 -2.03
N SER A 440 32.24 9.95 -0.97
CA SER A 440 32.72 10.35 0.34
C SER A 440 33.59 9.27 1.03
N ILE A 441 33.13 8.01 1.05
CA ILE A 441 33.85 6.93 1.76
C ILE A 441 35.12 6.48 1.04
N PHE A 442 35.16 6.61 -0.29
CA PHE A 442 36.33 6.21 -1.10
C PHE A 442 37.23 7.37 -1.51
N ARG A 443 37.01 8.58 -0.97
CA ARG A 443 37.84 9.76 -1.27
C ARG A 443 39.36 9.55 -1.07
N ASN A 444 39.74 8.66 -0.15
CA ASN A 444 41.14 8.35 0.16
C ASN A 444 41.67 7.12 -0.59
N ASP A 445 40.82 6.46 -1.37
CA ASP A 445 41.17 5.29 -2.18
C ASP A 445 41.09 5.68 -3.66
N GLU A 446 42.14 6.35 -4.15
CA GLU A 446 42.16 6.94 -5.49
C GLU A 446 41.84 5.93 -6.60
N ALA A 447 42.36 4.70 -6.49
CA ALA A 447 42.15 3.67 -7.48
C ALA A 447 40.68 3.24 -7.56
N PHE A 448 40.02 3.04 -6.41
CA PHE A 448 38.62 2.65 -6.39
C PHE A 448 37.69 3.82 -6.69
N LEU A 449 38.01 5.04 -6.24
CA LEU A 449 37.27 6.25 -6.59
C LEU A 449 37.28 6.48 -8.10
N LEU A 450 38.44 6.32 -8.75
CA LEU A 450 38.55 6.45 -10.20
C LEU A 450 37.66 5.41 -10.91
N LYS A 451 37.63 4.17 -10.42
CA LYS A 451 36.72 3.14 -10.94
C LYS A 451 35.25 3.58 -10.82
N ILE A 452 34.84 4.12 -9.67
CA ILE A 452 33.48 4.64 -9.46
C ILE A 452 33.15 5.75 -10.46
N LEU A 453 34.06 6.71 -10.62
CA LEU A 453 33.89 7.85 -11.54
C LEU A 453 33.73 7.38 -12.99
N MET A 454 34.52 6.39 -13.42
CA MET A 454 34.37 5.80 -14.75
C MET A 454 33.00 5.16 -14.92
N MET A 455 32.54 4.35 -13.96
CA MET A 455 31.19 3.75 -14.04
C MET A 455 30.09 4.81 -14.07
N VAL A 456 30.25 5.91 -13.31
CA VAL A 456 29.29 7.04 -13.31
C VAL A 456 29.23 7.72 -14.68
N GLU A 457 30.37 7.94 -15.34
CA GLU A 457 30.40 8.52 -16.70
C GLU A 457 29.82 7.55 -17.74
N GLU A 458 30.19 6.26 -17.68
CA GLU A 458 29.76 5.24 -18.64
C GLU A 458 28.24 5.00 -18.60
N ASN A 459 27.60 5.19 -17.44
CA ASN A 459 26.16 5.07 -17.27
C ASN A 459 25.40 6.40 -17.45
N GLU A 460 26.01 7.45 -18.01
CA GLU A 460 25.37 8.76 -18.24
C GLU A 460 24.73 9.44 -17.01
N ILE A 461 25.06 9.01 -15.78
CA ILE A 461 24.49 9.54 -14.53
C ILE A 461 24.58 11.08 -14.42
N PRO A 462 25.68 11.75 -14.84
CA PRO A 462 25.74 13.23 -14.81
C PRO A 462 24.60 13.90 -15.58
N LYS A 463 24.20 13.33 -16.73
CA LYS A 463 23.12 13.86 -17.56
C LYS A 463 21.76 13.63 -16.91
N GLU A 464 21.55 12.48 -16.27
CA GLU A 464 20.32 12.25 -15.49
C GLU A 464 20.23 13.19 -14.29
N LEU A 465 21.34 13.47 -13.60
CA LEU A 465 21.35 14.48 -12.53
C LEU A 465 21.03 15.88 -13.06
N GLU A 466 21.55 16.26 -14.23
CA GLU A 466 21.20 17.53 -14.88
C GLU A 466 19.70 17.62 -15.18
N ASN A 467 19.07 16.54 -15.66
CA ASN A 467 17.62 16.49 -15.85
C ASN A 467 16.87 16.69 -14.51
N LEU A 468 17.31 16.01 -13.45
CA LEU A 468 16.71 16.07 -12.12
C LEU A 468 16.87 17.44 -11.44
N MET A 469 17.84 18.27 -11.84
CA MET A 469 17.98 19.65 -11.35
C MET A 469 16.78 20.54 -11.70
N PHE A 470 15.99 20.16 -12.70
CA PHE A 470 14.81 20.91 -13.15
C PHE A 470 13.49 20.29 -12.66
N GLU A 471 13.54 19.28 -11.81
CA GLU A 471 12.36 18.65 -11.22
C GLU A 471 11.57 19.61 -10.31
N LYS A 472 10.26 19.37 -10.22
CA LYS A 472 9.39 20.19 -9.35
C LYS A 472 9.68 19.95 -7.86
N ASP A 473 10.16 18.76 -7.51
CA ASP A 473 10.55 18.45 -6.15
C ASP A 473 11.87 19.14 -5.80
N LYS A 474 11.76 20.19 -4.98
CA LYS A 474 12.90 21.00 -4.55
C LYS A 474 14.03 20.18 -3.93
N ILE A 475 13.71 19.12 -3.17
CA ILE A 475 14.73 18.29 -2.51
C ILE A 475 15.51 17.48 -3.54
N ILE A 476 14.83 16.94 -4.56
CA ILE A 476 15.50 16.24 -5.67
C ILE A 476 16.39 17.21 -6.44
N ALA A 477 15.85 18.37 -6.83
CA ALA A 477 16.58 19.36 -7.61
C ALA A 477 17.86 19.84 -6.92
N GLU A 478 17.76 20.21 -5.64
CA GLU A 478 18.90 20.70 -4.86
C GLU A 478 19.98 19.62 -4.64
N ARG A 479 19.57 18.39 -4.27
CA ARG A 479 20.53 17.29 -4.08
C ARG A 479 21.19 16.87 -5.38
N SER A 480 20.44 16.87 -6.49
CA SER A 480 20.97 16.54 -7.82
C SER A 480 21.99 17.58 -8.26
N ALA A 481 21.71 18.88 -8.08
CA ALA A 481 22.64 19.97 -8.37
C ALA A 481 23.94 19.84 -7.57
N ALA A 482 23.85 19.56 -6.27
CA ALA A 482 25.00 19.40 -5.40
C ALA A 482 25.89 18.21 -5.83
N LEU A 483 25.28 17.04 -6.10
CA LEU A 483 26.02 15.86 -6.56
C LEU A 483 26.63 16.09 -7.95
N HIS A 484 25.88 16.70 -8.87
CA HIS A 484 26.36 17.01 -10.22
C HIS A 484 27.58 17.93 -10.18
N GLN A 485 27.53 19.02 -9.40
CA GLN A 485 28.67 19.91 -9.20
C GLN A 485 29.89 19.18 -8.63
N MET A 486 29.68 18.30 -7.64
CA MET A 486 30.75 17.49 -7.06
C MET A 486 31.40 16.57 -8.10
N LEU A 487 30.59 15.90 -8.93
CA LEU A 487 31.09 15.07 -10.03
C LEU A 487 31.87 15.90 -11.04
N GLN A 488 31.39 17.08 -11.44
CA GLN A 488 32.12 17.97 -12.35
C GLN A 488 33.51 18.34 -11.81
N CYS A 489 33.61 18.67 -10.51
CA CYS A 489 34.90 18.97 -9.89
C CYS A 489 35.86 17.76 -9.91
N LEU A 490 35.35 16.55 -9.66
CA LEU A 490 36.16 15.33 -9.67
C LEU A 490 36.56 14.88 -11.08
N LEU A 491 35.69 15.09 -12.07
CA LEU A 491 35.86 14.64 -13.46
C LEU A 491 36.61 15.64 -14.35
N SER A 492 36.53 16.95 -14.03
CA SER A 492 37.31 17.97 -14.74
C SER A 492 38.77 17.51 -14.82
N LYS A 493 39.37 17.45 -16.00
CA LYS A 493 40.78 17.07 -16.11
C LYS A 493 41.63 18.26 -15.64
N ASP A 494 42.82 18.00 -15.09
CA ASP A 494 43.85 19.05 -15.05
C ASP A 494 44.16 19.39 -16.53
N GLU A 495 43.59 20.48 -17.04
CA GLU A 495 44.10 21.15 -18.23
C GLU A 495 45.38 21.93 -17.89
#